data_AF-A0A2J8MKA9-F1
#
_entry.id   AF-A0A2J8MKA9-F1
#
_cell.length_a   1.000
_cell.length_b   1.000
_cell.length_c   1.000
_cell.angle_alpha   90.00
_cell.angle_beta   90.00
_cell.angle_gamma   90.00
#
_symmetry.space_group_name_H-M   'P 1'
#
loop_
_entity.id
_entity.type
_entity.pdbx_description
1 polymer ?
#
loop_
_entity_poly.entity_id
_entity_poly.type
_entity_poly.pdbx_seq_one_letter_code
_entity_poly.pdbx_strand_id
1 'polypeptide(L)' 'AMKAVTEQGHELSNEERNLLSVAYKNVVGARRSSWRVISSIEQKTERNEKKQQMGKEYREKIEAELQDICNDVLVHLVFR' A
#
# COMPACT_ATOMS: atom_id res chain seq x y z
N ALA A 1 1.43 7.16 14.42
CA ALA A 1 2.80 7.38 14.93
C ALA A 1 3.60 8.25 13.96
N MET A 2 4.07 7.75 12.80
CA MET A 2 4.85 8.59 11.85
C MET A 2 4.02 9.60 11.03
N LYS A 3 2.75 9.28 10.70
CA LYS A 3 1.87 10.21 9.96
C LYS A 3 1.62 11.53 10.71
N ALA A 4 1.48 11.45 12.04
CA ALA A 4 1.31 12.62 12.90
C ALA A 4 2.59 13.46 13.04
N VAL A 5 3.78 12.88 12.80
CA VAL A 5 5.05 13.62 12.76
C VAL A 5 5.16 14.38 11.44
N THR A 6 4.77 13.77 10.32
CA THR A 6 4.75 14.43 9.01
C THR A 6 3.76 15.60 8.91
N GLU A 7 2.72 15.63 9.75
CA GLU A 7 1.69 16.68 9.78
C GLU A 7 2.14 17.95 10.54
N GLN A 8 3.22 17.90 11.32
CA GLN A 8 3.63 18.98 12.24
C GLN A 8 4.32 20.20 11.60
N GLY A 9 4.44 20.27 10.28
CA GLY A 9 4.93 21.49 9.60
C GLY A 9 6.43 21.61 9.43
N HIS A 10 7.23 20.91 10.25
CA HIS A 10 8.69 21.00 10.21
C HIS A 10 9.31 20.10 9.13
N GLU A 11 10.52 20.47 8.69
CA GLU A 11 11.37 19.57 7.90
C GLU A 11 11.74 18.34 8.73
N LEU A 12 11.63 17.17 8.13
CA LEU A 12 12.00 15.91 8.78
C LEU A 12 13.53 15.76 8.83
N SER A 13 14.02 15.41 10.01
CA SER A 13 15.41 14.98 10.19
C SER A 13 15.73 13.72 9.36
N ASN A 14 17.02 13.41 9.22
CA ASN A 14 17.45 12.20 8.53
C ASN A 14 16.94 10.93 9.23
N GLU A 15 16.96 10.88 10.57
CA GLU A 15 16.37 9.77 11.34
C GLU A 15 14.87 9.61 11.05
N GLU A 16 14.10 10.71 11.04
CA GLU A 16 12.65 10.67 10.82
C GLU A 16 12.30 10.25 9.39
N ARG A 17 13.04 10.74 8.39
CA ARG A 17 12.90 10.28 6.99
C ARG A 17 13.22 8.80 6.84
N ASN A 18 14.24 8.31 7.53
CA ASN A 18 14.58 6.89 7.51
C ASN A 18 13.49 6.04 8.17
N LEU A 19 12.99 6.43 9.35
CA LEU A 19 11.88 5.76 10.02
C LEU A 19 10.61 5.75 9.16
N LEU A 20 10.32 6.87 8.49
CA LEU A 20 9.18 7.00 7.58
C LEU A 20 9.34 6.04 6.38
N SER A 21 10.53 6.01 5.79
CA SER A 21 10.86 5.11 4.67
C SER A 21 10.73 3.64 5.06
N VAL A 22 11.23 3.24 6.24
CA VAL A 22 11.11 1.87 6.75
C VAL A 22 9.65 1.50 6.99
N ALA A 23 8.88 2.37 7.65
CA ALA A 23 7.46 2.13 7.92
C ALA A 23 6.67 1.93 6.61
N TYR A 24 6.86 2.81 5.63
CA TYR A 24 6.18 2.69 4.34
C TYR A 24 6.63 1.47 3.53
N LYS A 25 7.93 1.16 3.50
CA LYS A 25 8.45 -0.05 2.83
C LYS A 25 7.79 -1.32 3.38
N ASN A 26 7.58 -1.39 4.70
CA ASN A 26 6.92 -2.51 5.34
C ASN A 26 5.43 -2.60 4.98
N VAL A 27 4.71 -1.48 5.02
CA VAL A 27 3.28 -1.42 4.67
C VAL A 27 3.06 -1.81 3.20
N VAL A 28 3.81 -1.20 2.28
CA VAL A 28 3.73 -1.51 0.85
C VAL A 28 4.14 -2.96 0.58
N GLY A 29 5.18 -3.44 1.25
CA GLY A 29 5.63 -4.83 1.14
C GLY A 29 4.56 -5.84 1.54
N ALA A 30 3.89 -5.61 2.68
CA ALA A 30 2.79 -6.46 3.14
C ALA A 30 1.63 -6.46 2.14
N ARG A 31 1.22 -5.28 1.66
CA ARG A 31 0.11 -5.13 0.70
C ARG A 31 0.42 -5.77 -0.66
N ARG A 32 1.64 -5.62 -1.19
CA ARG A 32 2.10 -6.34 -2.39
C ARG A 32 2.08 -7.85 -2.19
N SER A 33 2.43 -8.34 -1.00
CA SER A 33 2.36 -9.78 -0.71
C SER A 33 0.91 -10.28 -0.73
N SER A 34 -0.02 -9.56 -0.08
CA SER A 34 -1.45 -9.86 -0.14
C SER A 34 -2.00 -9.86 -1.56
N TRP A 35 -1.63 -8.85 -2.37
CA TRP A 35 -2.04 -8.78 -3.78
C TRP A 35 -1.60 -10.01 -4.57
N ARG A 36 -0.34 -10.47 -4.40
CA ARG A 36 0.17 -11.69 -5.08
C ARG A 36 -0.62 -12.94 -4.71
N VAL A 37 -1.00 -13.08 -3.44
CA VAL A 37 -1.79 -14.24 -2.97
C VAL A 37 -3.18 -14.22 -3.63
N ILE A 38 -3.84 -13.06 -3.63
CA ILE A 38 -5.19 -12.93 -4.22
C ILE A 38 -5.16 -13.16 -5.72
N SER A 39 -4.18 -12.60 -6.44
CA SER A 39 -4.00 -12.82 -7.88
C SER A 39 -3.77 -14.31 -8.20
N SER A 40 -3.01 -15.04 -7.37
CA SER A 40 -2.84 -16.49 -7.53
C SER A 40 -4.13 -17.28 -7.27
N ILE A 41 -4.97 -16.83 -6.33
CA ILE A 41 -6.27 -17.46 -6.05
C ILE A 41 -7.24 -17.20 -7.22
N GLU A 42 -7.27 -15.99 -7.76
CA GLU A 42 -8.09 -15.61 -8.93
C GLU A 42 -7.76 -16.50 -10.14
N GLN A 43 -6.47 -16.67 -10.46
CA GLN A 43 -6.01 -17.57 -11.55
C GLN A 43 -6.40 -19.04 -11.34
N LYS A 44 -6.52 -19.51 -10.11
CA LYS A 44 -6.88 -20.91 -9.82
C LYS A 44 -8.38 -21.16 -9.79
N THR A 45 -9.20 -20.10 -9.82
CA THR A 45 -10.64 -20.19 -9.57
C THR A 45 -11.50 -20.04 -10.85
N GLU A 46 -10.94 -20.40 -12.00
CA GLU A 46 -11.53 -20.18 -13.34
C GLU A 46 -12.91 -20.79 -13.58
N ARG A 47 -13.36 -21.75 -12.76
CA ARG A 47 -14.64 -22.45 -12.94
C ARG A 47 -15.81 -21.89 -12.13
N ASN A 48 -15.63 -20.83 -11.36
CA ASN A 48 -16.69 -20.27 -10.53
C ASN A 48 -16.77 -18.74 -10.68
N GLU A 49 -17.71 -18.28 -11.52
CA GLU A 49 -17.91 -16.86 -11.86
C GLU A 49 -18.09 -15.97 -10.62
N LYS A 50 -18.84 -16.42 -9.60
CA LYS A 50 -19.02 -15.66 -8.36
C LYS A 50 -17.71 -15.47 -7.61
N LYS A 51 -16.86 -16.51 -7.55
CA LYS A 51 -15.55 -16.41 -6.89
C LYS A 51 -14.55 -15.60 -7.71
N GLN A 52 -14.62 -15.64 -9.04
CA GLN A 52 -13.84 -14.77 -9.91
C GLN A 52 -14.20 -13.29 -9.67
N GLN A 53 -15.49 -12.96 -9.64
CA GLN A 53 -15.95 -11.59 -9.41
C GLN A 53 -15.48 -11.06 -8.04
N MET A 54 -15.62 -11.86 -6.97
CA MET A 54 -15.11 -11.49 -5.65
C MET A 54 -13.58 -11.33 -5.63
N GLY A 55 -12.85 -12.20 -6.33
CA GLY A 55 -11.39 -12.12 -6.44
C GLY A 55 -10.94 -10.83 -7.14
N LYS A 56 -11.62 -10.47 -8.24
CA LYS A 56 -11.40 -9.23 -8.99
C LYS A 56 -11.66 -7.99 -8.14
N GLU A 57 -12.82 -7.90 -7.48
CA GLU A 57 -13.16 -6.76 -6.62
C GLU A 57 -12.15 -6.58 -5.48
N TYR A 58 -11.72 -7.68 -4.87
CA TYR A 58 -10.75 -7.63 -3.79
C TYR A 58 -9.35 -7.22 -4.30
N ARG A 59 -8.96 -7.67 -5.50
CA ARG A 59 -7.72 -7.23 -6.16
C ARG A 59 -7.74 -5.73 -6.46
N GLU A 60 -8.82 -5.23 -7.08
CA GLU A 60 -8.98 -3.80 -7.40
C GLU A 60 -8.96 -2.94 -6.13
N LYS A 61 -9.57 -3.41 -5.04
CA LYS A 61 -9.51 -2.72 -3.74
C LYS A 61 -8.07 -2.64 -3.20
N ILE A 62 -7.30 -3.72 -3.27
CA ILE A 62 -5.89 -3.71 -2.83
C ILE A 62 -5.05 -2.79 -3.72
N GLU A 63 -5.30 -2.76 -5.02
CA GLU A 63 -4.62 -1.86 -5.96
C GLU A 63 -4.89 -0.39 -5.63
N ALA A 64 -6.15 -0.03 -5.38
CA ALA A 64 -6.52 1.31 -4.95
C ALA A 64 -5.83 1.69 -3.63
N GLU A 65 -5.87 0.82 -2.62
CA GLU A 65 -5.18 1.05 -1.34
C GLU A 65 -3.66 1.20 -1.53
N LEU A 66 -3.04 0.40 -2.40
CA LEU A 66 -1.62 0.53 -2.73
C LEU A 66 -1.31 1.86 -3.42
N GLN A 67 -2.15 2.30 -4.35
CA GLN A 67 -1.99 3.55 -5.07
C GLN A 67 -2.11 4.74 -4.12
N ASP A 68 -3.11 4.74 -3.23
CA ASP A 68 -3.30 5.78 -2.22
C ASP A 68 -2.12 5.83 -1.25
N ILE A 69 -1.64 4.69 -0.76
CA ILE A 69 -0.46 4.63 0.11
C ILE A 69 0.77 5.19 -0.61
N CYS A 70 1.00 4.83 -1.87
CA CYS A 70 2.12 5.35 -2.66
C CYS A 70 2.00 6.86 -2.92
N ASN A 71 0.79 7.37 -3.15
CA ASN A 71 0.55 8.79 -3.33
C ASN A 71 0.79 9.58 -2.03
N ASP A 72 0.31 9.07 -0.89
CA ASP A 72 0.59 9.64 0.43
C ASP A 72 2.10 9.74 0.67
N VAL A 73 2.87 8.69 0.31
CA VAL A 73 4.34 8.73 0.40
C VAL A 73 4.93 9.84 -0.45
N LEU A 74 4.53 9.94 -1.71
CA LEU A 74 5.08 10.95 -2.64
C LEU A 74 4.80 12.37 -2.14
N VAL A 75 3.59 12.62 -1.65
CA VAL A 75 3.22 13.93 -1.09
C VAL A 75 4.02 14.24 0.18
N HIS A 76 4.21 13.26 1.06
CA HIS A 76 4.88 13.49 2.35
C HIS A 76 6.41 13.42 2.33
N LEU A 77 7.04 12.75 1.35
CA LEU A 77 8.50 12.60 1.24
C LEU A 77 9.15 13.45 0.15
N VAL A 78 8.43 13.82 -0.92
CA VAL A 78 9.04 14.47 -2.10
C VAL A 78 8.67 15.96 -2.19
N PHE A 79 7.50 16.35 -1.69
CA PHE A 79 6.96 17.71 -1.84
C PHE A 79 7.06 18.58 -0.57
N ARG A 80 7.87 18.18 0.41
CA ARG A 80 8.16 18.96 1.60
C ARG A 80 9.64 18.90 1.95
#